data_AF-A0A7W0SE52-F1
#
_entry.id   AF-A0A7W0SE52-F1
#
_cell.length_a   1.000
_cell.length_b   1.000
_cell.length_c   1.000
_cell.angle_alpha   90.00
_cell.angle_beta   90.00
_cell.angle_gamma   90.00
#
_symmetry.space_group_name_H-M   'P 1'
#
loop_
_entity.id
_entity.type
_entity.pdbx_description
1 polymer ?
#
loop_
_entity_poly.entity_id
_entity_poly.type
_entity_poly.pdbx_seq_one_letter_code
_entity_poly.pdbx_strand_id
1 'polypeptide(L)'
;WRFGLDSLIGLVPNVGDTLTSFASFYILLAGVRYGVPKITLLRMAFNIGLDYIVGIVPFIGDAFDFFWKSNKQNMDLIRERATGKDKGTTSDYIFVFGIIGFLILLLIGSILVSLYIIGAIFRELFTGNI
;
A
#
# COMPACT_ATOMS: atom_id res chain seq x y z
N TRP A 1 -7.92 33.69 12.24
CA TRP A 1 -8.44 32.34 12.43
C TRP A 1 -8.72 31.71 11.07
N ARG A 2 -7.71 31.12 10.46
CA ARG A 2 -7.82 30.25 9.26
C ARG A 2 -7.40 28.85 9.70
N PHE A 3 -8.17 28.28 10.61
CA PHE A 3 -8.09 26.88 11.03
C PHE A 3 -9.43 26.29 10.62
N GLY A 4 -9.45 25.46 9.57
CA GLY A 4 -10.69 24.79 9.16
C GLY A 4 -10.63 24.25 7.74
N LEU A 5 -10.16 25.05 6.78
CA LEU A 5 -10.08 24.62 5.38
C LEU A 5 -8.77 23.90 5.03
N ASP A 6 -7.63 24.32 5.59
CA ASP A 6 -6.34 23.65 5.34
C ASP A 6 -6.26 22.24 5.98
N SER A 7 -6.98 21.99 7.07
CA SER A 7 -7.12 20.64 7.64
C SER A 7 -8.01 19.73 6.80
N LEU A 8 -8.95 20.27 6.00
CA LEU A 8 -9.84 19.46 5.16
C LEU A 8 -9.12 18.91 3.91
N ILE A 9 -8.14 19.66 3.40
CA ILE A 9 -7.30 19.23 2.27
C ILE A 9 -6.28 18.17 2.71
N GLY A 10 -5.79 18.22 3.96
CA GLY A 10 -4.99 17.15 4.58
C GLY A 10 -5.80 15.93 5.04
N LEU A 11 -7.14 15.99 5.00
CA LEU A 11 -8.06 14.91 5.37
C LEU A 11 -8.49 14.06 4.19
N VAL A 12 -8.06 14.37 2.95
CA VAL A 12 -8.13 13.43 1.83
C VAL A 12 -6.90 12.53 1.96
N PRO A 13 -7.00 11.35 2.59
CA PRO A 13 -5.87 10.45 2.67
C PRO A 13 -5.63 9.92 1.26
N ASN A 14 -4.39 9.60 0.92
CA ASN A 14 -4.04 8.68 -0.18
C ASN A 14 -3.98 9.20 -1.63
N VAL A 15 -4.00 10.51 -1.91
CA VAL A 15 -3.72 10.98 -3.29
C VAL A 15 -2.23 10.81 -3.64
N GLY A 16 -1.32 10.90 -2.65
CA GLY A 16 0.09 10.54 -2.80
C GLY A 16 0.35 9.04 -2.87
N ASP A 17 -0.39 8.23 -2.11
CA ASP A 17 -0.20 6.77 -1.99
C ASP A 17 -0.63 5.96 -3.21
N THR A 18 -1.48 6.52 -4.07
CA THR A 18 -1.97 5.78 -5.24
C THR A 18 -0.81 5.49 -6.19
N LEU A 19 0.08 6.46 -6.43
CA LEU A 19 1.26 6.29 -7.29
C LEU A 19 2.29 5.32 -6.70
N THR A 20 2.53 5.36 -5.39
CA THR A 20 3.46 4.46 -4.69
C THR A 20 2.96 3.02 -4.68
N SER A 21 1.64 2.85 -4.57
CA SER A 21 0.97 1.54 -4.67
C SER A 21 1.09 0.94 -6.07
N PHE A 22 0.94 1.75 -7.13
CA PHE A 22 1.11 1.27 -8.51
C PHE A 22 2.53 0.78 -8.80
N ALA A 23 3.56 1.50 -8.33
CA ALA A 23 4.95 1.08 -8.49
C ALA A 23 5.21 -0.27 -7.78
N SER A 24 4.69 -0.43 -6.56
CA SER A 24 4.83 -1.65 -5.77
C SER A 24 4.19 -2.86 -6.43
N PHE A 25 2.97 -2.71 -6.97
CA PHE A 25 2.29 -3.78 -7.70
C PHE A 25 2.98 -4.12 -9.03
N TYR A 26 3.48 -3.11 -9.74
CA TYR A 26 4.26 -3.33 -10.96
C TYR A 26 5.52 -4.16 -10.68
N ILE A 27 6.24 -3.86 -9.59
CA ILE A 27 7.44 -4.63 -9.20
C ILE A 27 7.07 -6.08 -8.84
N LEU A 28 5.96 -6.29 -8.14
CA LEU A 28 5.47 -7.64 -7.84
C LEU A 28 5.14 -8.44 -9.11
N LEU A 29 4.47 -7.81 -10.09
CA LEU A 29 4.18 -8.40 -11.40
C LEU A 29 5.45 -8.66 -12.21
N ALA A 30 6.44 -7.76 -12.14
CA ALA A 30 7.74 -7.97 -12.76
C ALA A 30 8.43 -9.22 -12.19
N GLY A 31 8.34 -9.46 -10.88
CA GLY A 31 8.86 -10.69 -10.27
C GLY A 31 8.25 -11.97 -10.87
N VAL A 32 6.94 -11.98 -11.13
CA VAL A 32 6.28 -13.10 -11.83
C VAL A 32 6.85 -13.27 -13.24
N ARG A 33 7.00 -12.16 -13.96
CA ARG A 33 7.55 -12.16 -15.34
C ARG A 33 8.95 -12.74 -15.39
N TYR A 34 9.79 -12.45 -14.39
CA TYR A 34 11.16 -12.97 -14.27
C TYR A 34 11.25 -14.36 -13.61
N GLY A 35 10.13 -15.03 -13.39
CA GLY A 35 10.08 -16.40 -12.87
C GLY A 35 10.60 -16.51 -11.43
N VAL A 36 10.37 -15.48 -10.62
CA VAL A 36 10.72 -15.48 -9.19
C VAL A 36 9.85 -16.52 -8.45
N PRO A 37 10.41 -17.34 -7.55
CA PRO A 37 9.66 -18.34 -6.80
C PRO A 37 8.49 -17.74 -5.99
N LYS A 38 7.38 -18.47 -5.88
CA LYS A 38 6.17 -18.04 -5.14
C LYS A 38 6.46 -17.60 -3.70
N ILE A 39 7.38 -18.26 -3.01
CA ILE A 39 7.78 -17.90 -1.65
C ILE A 39 8.41 -16.49 -1.59
N THR A 40 9.16 -16.12 -2.62
CA THR A 40 9.76 -14.80 -2.74
C THR A 40 8.71 -13.75 -3.13
N LEU A 41 7.76 -14.10 -4.01
CA LEU A 41 6.61 -13.23 -4.32
C LEU A 41 5.76 -12.94 -3.07
N LEU A 42 5.56 -13.94 -2.21
CA LEU A 42 4.88 -13.75 -0.92
C LEU A 42 5.67 -12.79 -0.01
N ARG A 43 7.01 -12.92 0.05
CA ARG A 43 7.87 -11.98 0.80
C ARG A 43 7.77 -10.56 0.24
N MET A 44 7.73 -10.41 -1.09
CA MET A 44 7.56 -9.11 -1.72
C MET A 44 6.21 -8.49 -1.38
N ALA A 45 5.13 -9.28 -1.37
CA ALA A 45 3.80 -8.84 -0.95
C ALA A 45 3.77 -8.42 0.52
N PHE A 46 4.46 -9.16 1.39
CA PHE A 46 4.60 -8.81 2.80
C PHE A 46 5.30 -7.47 3.00
N ASN A 47 6.37 -7.21 2.23
CA ASN A 47 7.05 -5.91 2.26
C ASN A 47 6.10 -4.75 1.88
N ILE A 48 5.23 -4.95 0.89
CA ILE A 48 4.22 -3.96 0.49
C ILE A 48 3.18 -3.75 1.60
N GLY A 49 2.70 -4.83 2.22
CA GLY A 49 1.74 -4.75 3.34
C GLY A 49 2.31 -4.04 4.57
N LEU A 50 3.58 -4.26 4.89
CA LEU A 50 4.28 -3.57 5.98
C LEU A 50 4.38 -2.06 5.72
N ASP A 51 4.78 -1.68 4.51
CA ASP A 51 4.89 -0.29 4.07
C ASP A 51 3.55 0.44 4.24
N TYR A 52 2.45 -0.24 3.89
CA TYR A 52 1.11 0.26 4.06
C TYR A 52 0.69 0.41 5.54
N ILE A 53 0.95 -0.58 6.40
CA ILE A 53 0.65 -0.49 7.85
C ILE A 53 1.37 0.72 8.46
N VAL A 54 2.62 0.90 8.06
CA VAL A 54 3.48 1.98 8.50
C VAL A 54 2.98 3.34 7.99
N GLY A 55 2.52 3.42 6.74
CA GLY A 55 1.94 4.62 6.14
C GLY A 55 0.61 5.08 6.77
N ILE A 56 -0.12 4.20 7.47
CA ILE A 56 -1.36 4.55 8.18
C ILE A 56 -1.08 5.43 9.41
N VAL A 57 0.14 5.45 9.96
CA VAL A 57 0.46 6.19 11.17
C VAL A 57 0.66 7.69 10.86
N PRO A 58 -0.26 8.58 11.26
CA PRO A 58 -0.08 10.02 11.08
C PRO A 58 1.09 10.52 11.94
N PHE A 59 1.73 11.62 11.55
CA PHE A 59 2.90 12.25 12.20
C PHE A 59 4.28 11.60 11.95
N ILE A 60 4.38 10.54 11.14
CA ILE A 60 5.69 10.04 10.66
C ILE A 60 6.07 10.64 9.28
N GLY A 61 5.35 11.69 8.81
CA GLY A 61 5.52 12.28 7.48
C GLY A 61 6.92 12.84 7.19
N ASP A 62 7.57 13.47 8.19
CA ASP A 62 8.90 14.07 8.02
C ASP A 62 10.06 13.07 8.26
N ALA A 63 9.77 11.87 8.80
CA ALA A 63 10.76 10.83 9.03
C ALA A 63 10.77 9.75 7.93
N PHE A 64 9.92 9.91 6.89
CA PHE A 64 9.64 8.88 5.90
C PHE A 64 10.40 8.99 4.57
N ASP A 65 11.61 9.56 4.61
CA ASP A 65 12.67 9.24 3.64
C ASP A 65 13.04 7.72 3.64
N PHE A 66 12.43 6.94 4.55
CA PHE A 66 12.52 5.49 4.63
C PHE A 66 11.64 4.71 3.62
N PHE A 67 10.70 5.35 2.90
CA PHE A 67 9.82 4.69 1.91
C PHE A 67 10.56 4.12 0.70
N TRP A 68 11.85 4.43 0.52
CA TRP A 68 12.65 3.88 -0.58
C TRP A 68 13.04 2.41 -0.39
N LYS A 69 12.55 1.74 0.67
CA LYS A 69 13.00 0.39 1.03
C LYS A 69 12.12 -0.76 0.51
N SER A 70 10.79 -0.67 0.46
CA SER A 70 9.95 -1.81 0.04
C SER A 70 10.16 -2.16 -1.45
N ASN A 71 10.06 -1.15 -2.32
CA ASN A 71 10.30 -1.27 -3.76
C ASN A 71 11.73 -1.69 -4.10
N LYS A 72 12.73 -1.12 -3.42
CA LYS A 72 14.13 -1.49 -3.61
C LYS A 72 14.41 -2.92 -3.15
N GLN A 73 13.95 -3.30 -1.95
CA GLN A 73 14.09 -4.67 -1.45
C GLN A 73 13.41 -5.68 -2.38
N ASN A 74 12.23 -5.34 -2.90
CA ASN A 74 11.52 -6.18 -3.85
C ASN A 74 12.29 -6.30 -5.17
N MET A 75 12.90 -5.21 -5.64
CA MET A 75 13.77 -5.25 -6.81
C MET A 75 15.03 -6.10 -6.58
N ASP A 76 15.64 -6.02 -5.40
CA ASP A 76 16.79 -6.81 -5.01
C ASP A 76 16.42 -8.31 -4.94
N LEU A 77 15.24 -8.64 -4.40
CA LEU A 77 14.71 -10.01 -4.40
C LEU A 77 14.50 -10.56 -5.81
N ILE A 78 14.03 -9.73 -6.75
CA ILE A 78 13.93 -10.12 -8.16
C ILE A 78 15.33 -10.40 -8.71
N ARG A 79 16.30 -9.51 -8.49
CA ARG A 79 17.67 -9.68 -9.00
C ARG A 79 18.34 -10.93 -8.44
N GLU A 80 18.13 -11.25 -7.16
CA GLU A 80 18.74 -12.40 -6.50
C GLU A 80 18.06 -13.73 -6.86
N ARG A 81 16.73 -13.73 -7.06
CA ARG A 81 15.92 -14.96 -7.15
C ARG A 81 15.24 -15.17 -8.51
N ALA A 82 15.43 -14.28 -9.47
CA ALA A 82 14.97 -14.50 -10.83
C ALA A 82 15.63 -15.74 -11.41
N THR A 83 14.82 -16.65 -11.95
CA THR A 83 15.32 -17.93 -12.47
C THR A 83 15.69 -17.85 -13.96
N GLY A 84 15.53 -16.68 -14.59
CA GLY A 84 15.76 -16.49 -16.02
C GLY A 84 14.75 -17.24 -16.91
N LYS A 85 13.74 -17.89 -16.32
CA LYS A 85 12.63 -18.48 -17.05
C LYS A 85 11.77 -17.33 -17.57
N ASP A 86 11.78 -17.12 -18.88
CA ASP A 86 11.17 -15.98 -19.55
C ASP A 86 9.62 -15.93 -19.50
N LYS A 87 8.98 -16.85 -18.75
CA LYS A 87 7.53 -16.98 -18.63
C LYS A 87 7.15 -17.50 -17.24
N GLY A 88 6.64 -16.62 -16.38
CA GLY A 88 5.89 -17.02 -15.19
C GLY A 88 4.69 -17.89 -15.58
N THR A 89 4.35 -18.89 -14.78
CA THR A 89 3.21 -19.76 -15.09
C THR A 89 1.89 -19.05 -14.83
N THR A 90 0.81 -19.46 -15.50
CA THR A 90 -0.55 -18.94 -15.25
C THR A 90 -0.93 -18.99 -13.77
N SER A 91 -0.47 -20.04 -13.05
CA SER A 91 -0.66 -20.17 -11.60
C SER A 91 0.04 -19.08 -10.79
N ASP A 92 1.20 -18.59 -11.23
CA ASP A 92 1.93 -17.51 -10.56
C ASP A 92 1.22 -16.17 -10.72
N TYR A 93 0.66 -15.91 -11.91
CA TYR A 93 -0.17 -14.73 -12.14
C TYR A 93 -1.45 -14.77 -11.31
N ILE A 94 -2.20 -15.88 -11.32
CA ILE A 94 -3.43 -16.01 -10.51
C ILE A 94 -3.13 -15.78 -9.02
N PHE A 95 -2.02 -16.35 -8.53
CA PHE A 95 -1.58 -16.15 -7.15
C PHE A 95 -1.30 -14.67 -6.84
N VAL A 96 -0.54 -13.98 -7.70
CA VAL A 96 -0.21 -12.57 -7.50
C VAL A 96 -1.42 -11.65 -7.67
N PHE A 97 -2.30 -11.89 -8.64
CA PHE A 97 -3.55 -11.13 -8.77
C PHE A 97 -4.46 -11.34 -7.55
N GLY A 98 -4.51 -12.54 -6.97
CA GLY A 98 -5.20 -12.79 -5.72
C GLY A 98 -4.62 -11.98 -4.55
N ILE A 99 -3.30 -11.91 -4.43
CA ILE A 99 -2.61 -11.08 -3.43
C ILE A 99 -2.91 -9.60 -3.65
N ILE A 100 -2.77 -9.10 -4.88
CA ILE A 100 -3.03 -7.68 -5.20
C ILE A 100 -4.49 -7.34 -4.89
N GLY A 101 -5.44 -8.19 -5.28
CA GLY A 101 -6.86 -8.00 -4.97
C GLY A 101 -7.14 -7.96 -3.47
N PHE A 102 -6.51 -8.86 -2.69
CA PHE A 102 -6.62 -8.85 -1.23
C PHE A 102 -6.05 -7.57 -0.61
N LEU A 103 -4.86 -7.12 -1.05
CA LEU A 103 -4.25 -5.88 -0.58
C LEU A 103 -5.11 -4.64 -0.92
N ILE A 104 -5.68 -4.59 -2.12
CA ILE A 104 -6.60 -3.53 -2.53
C ILE A 104 -7.87 -3.55 -1.66
N LEU A 105 -8.43 -4.72 -1.38
CA LEU A 105 -9.60 -4.84 -0.53
C LEU A 105 -9.33 -4.35 0.91
N LEU A 106 -8.17 -4.69 1.47
CA LEU A 106 -7.74 -4.16 2.76
C LEU A 106 -7.59 -2.63 2.72
N LEU A 107 -7.00 -2.10 1.66
CA LEU A 107 -6.80 -0.66 1.46
C LEU A 107 -8.13 0.09 1.37
N ILE A 108 -9.06 -0.40 0.56
CA ILE A 108 -10.41 0.18 0.46
C ILE A 108 -11.12 0.09 1.81
N GLY A 109 -11.04 -1.07 2.48
CA GLY A 109 -11.61 -1.28 3.81
C GLY A 109 -11.10 -0.26 4.83
N SER A 110 -9.79 0.00 4.88
CA SER A 110 -9.23 0.97 5.81
C SER A 110 -9.68 2.39 5.52
N ILE A 111 -9.79 2.76 4.25
CA ILE A 111 -10.26 4.10 3.85
C ILE A 111 -11.70 4.28 4.31
N LEU A 112 -12.56 3.29 4.07
CA LEU A 112 -13.96 3.35 4.50
C LEU A 112 -14.08 3.45 6.03
N VAL A 113 -13.30 2.65 6.77
CA VAL A 113 -13.28 2.71 8.24
C VAL A 113 -12.78 4.08 8.73
N SER A 114 -11.70 4.60 8.13
CA SER A 114 -11.16 5.92 8.47
C SER A 114 -12.20 7.02 8.24
N LEU A 115 -12.86 7.02 7.08
CA LEU A 115 -13.93 7.97 6.75
C LEU A 115 -15.13 7.85 7.70
N TYR A 116 -15.50 6.63 8.08
CA TYR A 116 -16.57 6.39 9.05
C TYR A 116 -16.23 6.97 10.43
N ILE A 117 -15.02 6.74 10.94
CA ILE A 117 -14.55 7.27 12.23
C ILE A 117 -14.52 8.80 12.19
N ILE A 118 -13.93 9.39 11.14
CA ILE A 118 -13.88 10.84 10.97
C ILE A 118 -15.29 11.42 10.92
N GLY A 119 -16.20 10.81 10.16
CA GLY A 119 -17.61 11.21 10.07
C GLY A 119 -18.34 11.10 11.41
N ALA A 120 -18.08 10.05 12.20
CA ALA A 120 -18.65 9.88 13.53
C ALA A 120 -18.17 10.97 14.50
N ILE A 121 -16.86 11.25 14.54
CA ILE A 121 -16.28 12.32 15.37
C ILE A 121 -16.84 13.68 14.96
N PHE A 122 -16.92 13.95 13.66
CA PHE A 122 -17.45 15.21 13.15
C PHE A 122 -18.93 15.38 13.52
N ARG A 123 -19.72 14.31 13.42
CA ARG A 123 -21.13 14.34 13.84
C ARG A 123 -21.24 14.70 15.32
N GLU A 124 -20.52 14.02 16.20
CA GLU A 124 -20.54 14.29 17.66
C GLU A 124 -20.16 15.75 17.99
N LEU A 125 -19.12 16.28 17.33
CA LEU A 125 -18.70 17.68 17.50
C LEU A 125 -19.77 18.70 17.06
N PHE A 126 -20.50 18.44 15.97
CA PHE A 126 -21.50 19.36 15.44
C PHE A 126 -22.89 19.20 16.06
N THR A 127 -23.23 18.03 16.62
CA THR A 127 -24.48 17.85 17.37
C THR A 127 -24.43 18.34 18.82
N GLY A 128 -23.27 18.82 19.29
CA GLY A 128 -23.14 19.46 20.60
C GLY A 128 -23.35 18.53 21.79
N ASN A 129 -23.04 17.24 21.64
CA ASN A 129 -23.22 16.22 22.68
C ASN A 129 -22.02 16.10 23.64
N ILE A 130 -21.23 17.18 23.77
CA ILE A 130 -20.07 17.30 24.66
C ILE A 130 -20.29 18.46 25.61
#